data_AF-A0A950P5F5-F1
#
_entry.id   AF-A0A950P5F5-F1
#
_cell.length_a   1.000
_cell.length_b   1.000
_cell.length_c   1.000
_cell.angle_alpha   90.00
_cell.angle_beta   90.00
_cell.angle_gamma   90.00
#
_symmetry.space_group_name_H-M   'P 1'
#
loop_
_entity.id
_entity.type
_entity.pdbx_description
1 polymer ?
#
loop_
_entity_poly.entity_id
_entity_poly.type
_entity_poly.pdbx_seq_one_letter_code
_entity_poly.pdbx_strand_id
1 'polypeptide(L)'
;MLFPGGFTFSNFLIDVFVIFIFALWFWFLIAVFGDLFRRQDISGAAKAVWVVVLIALPYFGILAYLISQGPGMAERQDDRVEQAGEELRGFGGFSAADELEKLERLKNSDRLSAAEYARLRRRAVQ
;
A
#
# COMPACT_ATOMS: atom_id res chain seq x y z
N MET A 1 -9.43 -10.97 42.67
CA MET A 1 -8.04 -10.48 42.62
C MET A 1 -7.19 -11.58 42.07
N LEU A 2 -6.45 -11.33 40.99
CA LEU A 2 -5.69 -12.38 40.29
C LEU A 2 -4.44 -12.83 41.07
N PHE A 3 -4.05 -12.10 42.12
CA PHE A 3 -2.87 -12.40 42.95
C PHE A 3 -3.20 -12.45 44.45
N PRO A 4 -2.56 -13.36 45.23
CA PRO A 4 -2.68 -13.39 46.67
C PRO A 4 -1.90 -12.22 47.29
N GLY A 5 -2.61 -11.23 47.85
CA GLY A 5 -1.99 -10.04 48.46
C GLY A 5 -2.93 -8.91 48.90
N GLY A 6 -4.25 -9.04 48.66
CA GLY A 6 -5.21 -7.97 48.97
C GLY A 6 -5.17 -6.80 47.97
N PHE A 7 -5.97 -5.76 48.24
CA PHE A 7 -6.05 -4.58 47.38
C PHE A 7 -4.83 -3.68 47.58
N THR A 8 -3.77 -3.94 46.82
CA THR A 8 -2.60 -3.07 46.71
C THR A 8 -2.64 -2.32 45.38
N PHE A 9 -2.16 -1.08 45.34
CA PHE A 9 -2.09 -0.28 44.10
C PHE A 9 -1.39 -1.03 42.95
N SER A 10 -0.31 -1.77 43.24
CA SER A 10 0.38 -2.60 42.26
C SER A 10 -0.51 -3.72 41.70
N ASN A 11 -1.26 -4.44 42.54
CA ASN A 11 -2.19 -5.47 42.11
C ASN A 11 -3.32 -4.88 41.25
N PHE A 12 -3.83 -3.70 41.60
CA PHE A 12 -4.82 -2.99 40.79
C PHE A 12 -4.29 -2.64 39.39
N LEU A 13 -3.08 -2.10 39.29
CA LEU A 13 -2.46 -1.78 37.99
C LEU A 13 -2.25 -3.04 37.13
N ILE A 14 -1.80 -4.14 37.75
CA ILE A 14 -1.61 -5.42 37.05
C ILE A 14 -2.97 -5.98 36.59
N ASP A 15 -4.00 -5.95 37.46
CA ASP A 15 -5.34 -6.43 37.11
C ASP A 15 -5.90 -5.64 35.90
N VAL A 16 -5.79 -4.31 35.89
CA VAL A 16 -6.20 -3.47 34.74
C VAL A 16 -5.38 -3.78 33.49
N PHE A 17 -4.07 -3.97 33.63
CA PHE A 17 -3.19 -4.31 32.51
C PHE A 17 -3.52 -5.68 31.89
N VAL A 18 -3.80 -6.68 32.72
CA VAL A 18 -4.22 -8.02 32.27
C VAL A 18 -5.56 -7.95 31.55
N ILE A 19 -6.53 -7.21 32.09
CA ILE A 19 -7.83 -7.00 31.43
C ILE A 19 -7.65 -6.27 30.09
N PHE A 20 -6.77 -5.28 30.02
CA PHE A 20 -6.45 -4.57 28.78
C PHE A 20 -5.85 -5.49 27.73
N ILE A 21 -4.86 -6.32 28.10
CA ILE A 21 -4.28 -7.32 27.19
C ILE A 21 -5.33 -8.33 26.73
N PHE A 22 -6.22 -8.77 27.62
CA PHE A 22 -7.30 -9.68 27.28
C PHE A 22 -8.30 -9.05 26.30
N ALA A 23 -8.66 -7.77 26.49
CA ALA A 23 -9.48 -7.02 25.55
C ALA A 23 -8.78 -6.86 24.20
N LEU A 24 -7.48 -6.55 24.19
CA LEU A 24 -6.67 -6.49 22.97
C LEU A 24 -6.62 -7.84 22.25
N TRP A 25 -6.51 -8.95 22.98
CA TRP A 25 -6.52 -10.29 22.39
C TRP A 25 -7.83 -10.56 21.63
N PHE A 26 -8.98 -10.26 22.24
CA PHE A 26 -10.28 -10.37 21.57
C PHE A 26 -10.40 -9.43 20.37
N TRP A 27 -9.95 -8.18 20.52
CA TRP A 27 -9.94 -7.21 19.44
C TRP A 27 -9.11 -7.70 18.25
N PHE A 28 -7.92 -8.23 18.51
CA PHE A 28 -7.02 -8.75 17.48
C PHE A 28 -7.63 -9.94 16.74
N LEU A 29 -8.30 -10.84 17.48
CA LEU A 29 -9.02 -11.97 16.93
C LEU A 29 -10.14 -11.52 15.98
N ILE A 30 -10.94 -10.52 16.36
CA ILE A 30 -11.97 -9.93 15.48
C ILE A 30 -11.34 -9.26 14.25
N ALA A 31 -10.27 -8.48 14.43
CA ALA A 31 -9.60 -7.77 13.35
C ALA A 31 -9.00 -8.74 12.30
N VAL A 32 -8.32 -9.79 12.76
CA VAL A 32 -7.74 -10.83 11.89
C VAL A 32 -8.84 -11.61 11.18
N PHE A 33 -9.95 -11.94 11.86
CA PHE A 33 -11.10 -12.53 11.19
C PHE A 33 -11.66 -11.61 10.11
N GLY A 34 -11.86 -10.33 10.40
CA GLY A 34 -12.32 -9.35 9.42
C GLY A 34 -11.43 -9.31 8.17
N ASP A 35 -10.11 -9.26 8.34
CA ASP A 35 -9.17 -9.24 7.20
C ASP A 35 -9.19 -10.57 6.41
N LEU A 36 -9.24 -11.71 7.10
CA LEU A 36 -9.32 -13.03 6.50
C LEU A 36 -10.61 -13.23 5.69
N PHE A 37 -11.75 -12.73 6.17
CA PHE A 37 -13.02 -12.83 5.46
C PHE A 37 -13.09 -11.88 4.26
N ARG A 38 -12.47 -10.69 4.36
CA ARG A 38 -12.40 -9.69 3.28
C ARG A 38 -11.58 -10.17 2.07
N ARG A 39 -10.63 -11.08 2.29
CA ARG A 39 -9.83 -11.74 1.25
C ARG A 39 -10.68 -12.72 0.44
N GLN A 40 -10.78 -12.47 -0.87
CA GLN A 40 -11.57 -13.28 -1.81
C GLN A 40 -10.72 -14.37 -2.49
N ASP A 41 -9.40 -14.24 -2.38
CA ASP A 41 -8.34 -15.12 -2.89
C ASP A 41 -8.21 -16.44 -2.12
N ILE A 42 -8.80 -16.54 -0.92
CA ILE A 42 -8.69 -17.70 -0.03
C ILE A 42 -10.02 -18.48 -0.01
N SER A 43 -9.94 -19.79 -0.24
CA SER A 43 -11.11 -20.69 -0.18
C SER A 43 -11.72 -20.75 1.23
N GLY A 44 -13.03 -20.99 1.31
CA GLY A 44 -13.75 -21.05 2.60
C GLY A 44 -13.18 -22.10 3.58
N ALA A 45 -12.71 -23.24 3.07
CA ALA A 45 -12.07 -24.28 3.87
C ALA A 45 -10.73 -23.82 4.47
N ALA A 46 -9.92 -23.09 3.69
CA ALA A 46 -8.68 -22.51 4.20
C ALA A 46 -8.95 -21.45 5.28
N LYS A 47 -10.02 -20.65 5.15
CA LYS A 47 -10.45 -19.72 6.20
C LYS A 47 -10.79 -20.45 7.51
N ALA A 48 -11.48 -21.58 7.44
CA ALA A 48 -11.83 -22.37 8.63
C ALA A 48 -10.60 -22.94 9.35
N VAL A 49 -9.60 -23.44 8.61
CA VAL A 49 -8.33 -23.90 9.20
C VAL A 49 -7.60 -22.76 9.91
N TRP A 50 -7.55 -21.58 9.29
CA TRP A 50 -6.96 -20.38 9.89
C TRP A 50 -7.61 -19.98 11.22
N VAL A 51 -8.95 -20.09 11.30
CA VAL A 51 -9.71 -19.83 12.53
C VAL A 51 -9.28 -20.76 13.66
N VAL A 52 -9.18 -22.06 13.38
CA VAL A 52 -8.79 -23.05 14.40
C VAL A 52 -7.35 -22.80 14.86
N VAL A 53 -6.43 -22.50 13.94
CA VAL A 53 -5.02 -22.22 14.25
C VAL A 53 -4.89 -20.96 15.12
N LEU A 54 -5.61 -19.89 14.80
CA LEU A 54 -5.58 -18.63 15.56
C LEU A 54 -6.12 -18.79 16.99
N ILE A 55 -7.15 -19.61 17.18
CA ILE A 55 -7.72 -19.89 18.51
C ILE A 55 -6.80 -20.80 19.33
N ALA A 56 -6.26 -21.86 18.71
CA ALA A 56 -5.44 -22.84 19.41
C ALA A 56 -4.04 -22.32 19.75
N LEU A 57 -3.47 -21.47 18.88
CA LEU A 57 -2.09 -21.00 18.99
C LEU A 57 -2.01 -19.52 18.61
N PRO A 58 -2.40 -18.57 19.49
CA PRO A 58 -2.51 -17.16 19.13
C PRO A 58 -1.18 -16.56 18.63
N TYR A 59 -0.05 -16.90 19.25
CA TYR A 59 1.27 -16.41 18.83
C TYR A 59 1.75 -17.05 17.51
N PHE A 60 1.52 -18.34 17.31
CA PHE A 60 1.89 -19.02 16.06
C PHE A 60 0.96 -18.66 14.90
N GLY A 61 -0.31 -18.39 15.18
CA GLY A 61 -1.29 -17.95 14.18
C GLY A 61 -0.90 -16.62 13.55
N ILE A 62 -0.41 -15.66 14.34
CA ILE A 62 0.07 -14.37 13.83
C ILE A 62 1.32 -14.55 12.96
N LEU A 63 2.29 -15.37 13.38
CA LEU A 63 3.51 -15.64 12.61
C LEU A 63 3.20 -16.37 11.30
N ALA A 64 2.36 -17.39 11.36
CA ALA A 64 1.93 -18.13 10.17
C ALA A 64 1.15 -17.20 9.22
N TYR A 65 0.31 -16.29 9.74
CA TYR A 65 -0.44 -15.32 8.92
C TYR A 65 0.51 -14.42 8.13
N LEU A 66 1.51 -13.85 8.81
CA LEU A 66 2.53 -13.02 8.18
C LEU A 66 3.34 -13.78 7.12
N ILE A 67 3.70 -15.04 7.38
CA ILE A 67 4.46 -15.87 6.42
C ILE A 67 3.60 -16.25 5.21
N SER A 68 2.34 -16.62 5.43
CA SER A 68 1.43 -17.05 4.36
C SER A 68 0.91 -15.90 3.51
N GLN A 69 0.88 -14.67 4.04
CA GLN A 69 0.24 -13.52 3.38
C GLN A 69 1.17 -12.32 3.15
N GLY A 70 2.44 -12.44 3.50
CA GLY A 70 3.50 -11.47 3.22
C GLY A 70 3.83 -11.20 1.74
N PRO A 71 3.66 -12.13 0.77
CA PRO A 71 4.17 -11.89 -0.59
C PRO A 71 3.48 -10.73 -1.33
N GLY A 72 2.20 -10.47 -1.04
CA GLY A 72 1.42 -9.47 -1.78
C GLY A 72 1.73 -8.00 -1.46
N MET A 73 2.71 -7.69 -0.60
CA MET A 73 3.13 -6.31 -0.33
C MET A 73 4.27 -5.85 -1.24
N ALA A 74 5.14 -6.77 -1.68
CA ALA A 74 6.25 -6.44 -2.57
C ALA A 74 5.79 -6.30 -4.03
N GLU A 75 4.88 -7.16 -4.45
CA GLU A 75 4.44 -7.23 -5.85
C GLU A 75 3.58 -6.02 -6.27
N ARG A 76 2.82 -5.44 -5.33
CA ARG A 76 2.02 -4.23 -5.58
C ARG A 76 2.83 -2.94 -5.63
N GLN A 77 4.11 -2.97 -5.26
CA GLN A 77 4.97 -1.80 -5.33
C GLN A 77 5.53 -1.62 -6.75
N ASP A 78 5.82 -2.70 -7.47
CA ASP A 78 6.25 -2.66 -8.87
C ASP A 78 5.10 -2.23 -9.79
N ASP A 79 3.92 -2.83 -9.66
CA ASP A 79 2.75 -2.47 -10.51
C ASP A 79 2.36 -0.99 -10.39
N ARG A 80 2.53 -0.39 -9.20
CA ARG A 80 2.23 1.03 -8.97
C ARG A 80 3.30 1.97 -9.49
N VAL A 81 4.57 1.53 -9.50
CA VAL A 81 5.66 2.31 -10.10
C VAL A 81 5.55 2.27 -11.64
N GLU A 82 5.15 1.13 -12.21
CA GLU A 82 4.93 0.97 -13.64
C GLU A 82 3.71 1.78 -14.12
N GLN A 83 2.56 1.68 -13.42
CA GLN A 83 1.37 2.46 -13.73
C GLN A 83 1.56 3.97 -13.52
N ALA A 84 2.28 4.40 -12.47
CA ALA A 84 2.60 5.81 -12.28
C ALA A 84 3.55 6.34 -13.37
N GLY A 85 4.46 5.49 -13.86
CA GLY A 85 5.33 5.83 -15.01
C GLY A 85 4.56 5.99 -16.32
N GLU A 86 3.54 5.17 -16.56
CA GLU A 86 2.67 5.27 -17.74
C GLU A 86 1.72 6.48 -17.67
N GLU A 87 1.14 6.77 -16.50
CA GLU A 87 0.29 7.94 -16.29
C GLU A 87 1.10 9.25 -16.42
N LEU A 88 2.34 9.28 -15.93
CA LEU A 88 3.24 10.43 -16.11
C LEU A 88 3.68 10.61 -17.58
N ARG A 89 3.80 9.53 -18.37
CA ARG A 89 3.99 9.62 -19.82
C ARG A 89 2.74 10.11 -20.55
N GLY A 90 1.55 9.76 -20.06
CA GLY A 90 0.26 10.19 -20.62
C GLY A 90 -0.10 11.64 -20.31
N PHE A 91 0.29 12.18 -19.15
CA PHE A 91 -0.01 13.56 -18.74
C PHE A 91 1.17 14.53 -18.84
N GLY A 92 2.41 14.05 -18.93
CA GLY A 92 3.63 14.86 -18.81
C GLY A 92 4.50 14.98 -20.07
N GLY A 93 4.01 14.55 -21.23
CA GLY A 93 4.64 14.87 -22.51
C GLY A 93 3.79 15.87 -23.27
N PHE A 94 4.15 17.16 -23.24
CA PHE A 94 4.02 17.93 -24.48
C PHE A 94 4.84 17.14 -25.48
N SER A 95 4.18 16.33 -26.31
CA SER A 95 4.85 15.47 -27.25
C SER A 95 5.79 16.35 -28.07
N ALA A 96 7.04 15.94 -28.24
CA ALA A 96 7.97 16.69 -29.09
C ALA A 96 7.33 17.00 -30.46
N ALA A 97 6.38 16.17 -30.92
CA ALA A 97 5.55 16.43 -32.09
C ALA A 97 4.65 17.68 -31.97
N ASP A 98 3.98 17.90 -30.84
CA ASP A 98 3.12 19.07 -30.60
C ASP A 98 3.94 20.36 -30.47
N GLU A 99 5.13 20.29 -29.86
CA GLU A 99 6.05 21.43 -29.82
C GLU A 99 6.59 21.77 -31.21
N LEU A 100 6.90 20.76 -32.03
CA LEU A 100 7.34 20.94 -33.42
C LEU A 100 6.22 21.54 -34.28
N GLU A 101 4.98 21.08 -34.15
CA GLU A 101 3.83 21.65 -34.87
C GLU A 101 3.63 23.13 -34.50
N LYS A 102 3.74 23.47 -33.21
CA LYS A 102 3.63 24.85 -32.74
C LYS A 102 4.78 25.73 -33.26
N LEU A 103 6.00 25.23 -33.29
CA LEU A 103 7.15 25.93 -33.87
C LEU A 103 6.98 26.17 -35.38
N GLU A 104 6.42 25.20 -36.10
CA GLU A 104 6.17 25.30 -37.54
C GLU A 104 5.06 26.32 -37.86
N ARG A 105 3.98 26.34 -37.08
CA ARG A 105 2.95 27.39 -37.15
C ARG A 105 3.52 28.79 -36.90
N LEU A 106 4.41 28.93 -35.91
CA LEU A 106 5.04 30.23 -35.59
C LEU A 106 5.95 30.71 -36.71
N LYS A 107 6.72 29.81 -37.33
CA LYS A 107 7.53 30.10 -38.52
C LYS A 107 6.66 30.52 -39.71
N ASN A 108 5.58 29.80 -39.99
CA ASN A 108 4.68 30.10 -41.11
C ASN A 108 3.89 31.40 -40.92
N SER A 109 3.82 31.90 -39.67
CA SER A 109 3.22 33.21 -39.35
C SER A 109 4.20 34.38 -39.43
N ASP A 110 5.41 34.20 -39.96
CA ASP A 110 6.52 35.17 -40.02
C ASP A 110 6.93 35.76 -38.65
N ARG A 111 6.48 35.15 -37.55
CA ARG A 111 6.81 35.58 -36.18
C ARG A 111 8.13 35.01 -35.66
N LEU A 112 8.77 34.12 -36.44
CA LEU A 112 10.00 33.45 -36.07
C LEU A 112 10.93 33.37 -37.29
N SER A 113 12.16 33.88 -37.17
CA SER A 113 13.12 33.81 -38.26
C SER A 113 13.61 32.37 -38.48
N ALA A 114 14.06 32.06 -39.70
CA ALA A 114 14.56 30.72 -40.04
C ALA A 114 15.72 30.26 -39.13
N ALA A 115 16.57 31.20 -38.69
CA ALA A 115 17.69 30.92 -37.79
C ALA A 115 17.24 30.63 -36.34
N GLU A 116 16.16 31.27 -35.87
CA GLU A 116 15.57 31.02 -34.55
C GLU A 116 14.79 29.71 -34.52
N TYR A 117 14.03 29.42 -35.58
CA TYR A 117 13.36 28.13 -35.75
C TYR A 117 14.35 26.96 -35.68
N ALA A 118 15.47 27.04 -36.41
CA ALA A 118 16.48 25.98 -36.43
C ALA A 118 17.20 25.80 -35.06
N ARG A 119 17.23 26.82 -34.21
CA ARG A 119 17.77 26.71 -32.84
C ARG A 119 16.78 26.05 -31.89
N LEU A 120 15.51 26.45 -31.94
CA LEU A 120 14.46 25.89 -31.08
C LEU A 120 14.11 24.45 -31.46
N ARG A 121 14.06 24.12 -32.76
CA ARG A 121 13.85 22.75 -33.26
C ARG A 121 14.92 21.77 -32.76
N ARG A 122 16.18 22.20 -32.68
CA ARG A 122 17.27 21.35 -32.16
C ARG A 122 17.15 21.07 -30.67
N ARG A 123 16.52 21.96 -29.90
CA ARG A 123 16.28 21.79 -28.46
C ARG A 123 15.07 20.90 -28.18
N ALA A 124 14.07 20.90 -29.06
CA ALA A 124 12.86 20.07 -28.93
C ALA A 124 13.06 18.60 -29.37
N VAL A 125 14.15 18.29 -30.08
CA VAL A 125 14.46 16.95 -30.61
C VAL A 125 15.61 16.27 -29.84
N GLN A 126 16.24 16.98 -28.89
CA GLN A 126 17.22 16.42 -27.95
C GLN A 126 16.52 15.83 -26.73
#